data_AF-A0A2G2J7L6-F1
#
_entry.id   AF-A0A2G2J7L6-F1
#
_cell.length_a   1.000
_cell.length_b   1.000
_cell.length_c   1.000
_cell.angle_alpha   90.00
_cell.angle_beta   90.00
_cell.angle_gamma   90.00
#
_symmetry.space_group_name_H-M   'P 1'
#
loop_
_entity.id
_entity.type
_entity.pdbx_description
1 polymer ?
#
loop_
_entity_poly.entity_id
_entity_poly.type
_entity_poly.pdbx_seq_one_letter_code
_entity_poly.pdbx_strand_id
1 'polypeptide(L)'
;MSQSGKFLLRQTHKQTTRDLNTLNREMALKMIMLACDTGDTEPLIEAVLALRKTEDLFNSHTTPIENAHIQKKLGDVLLSIGTNEVDMRALEHAILAYRSAITISSLLGEMDFREDVRKKYKLALKCAGQDDGQPTVSLMGAA
;
A
#
# COMPACT_ATOMS: atom_id res chain seq x y z
N MET A 1 -18.01 -32.23 -16.81
CA MET A 1 -17.84 -31.49 -15.53
C MET A 1 -19.13 -30.76 -15.20
N SER A 2 -19.79 -31.14 -14.09
CA SER A 2 -21.07 -30.59 -13.61
C SER A 2 -20.96 -29.10 -13.21
N GLN A 3 -22.02 -28.31 -13.41
CA GLN A 3 -22.09 -26.91 -12.97
C GLN A 3 -21.84 -26.75 -11.47
N SER A 4 -22.19 -27.75 -10.65
CA SER A 4 -21.97 -27.75 -9.20
C SER A 4 -20.48 -27.75 -8.83
N GLY A 5 -19.64 -28.46 -9.60
CA GLY A 5 -18.18 -28.46 -9.36
C GLY A 5 -17.55 -27.09 -9.62
N LYS A 6 -17.97 -26.39 -10.68
CA LYS A 6 -17.49 -25.04 -11.00
C LYS A 6 -17.93 -24.01 -9.95
N PHE A 7 -19.11 -24.18 -9.36
CA PHE A 7 -19.61 -23.32 -8.29
C PHE A 7 -18.80 -23.49 -6.99
N LEU A 8 -18.57 -24.73 -6.56
CA LEU A 8 -17.74 -25.06 -5.40
C LEU A 8 -16.32 -24.52 -5.53
N LEU A 9 -15.66 -24.74 -6.68
CA LEU A 9 -14.32 -24.20 -6.93
C LEU A 9 -14.26 -22.67 -6.83
N ARG A 10 -15.26 -21.97 -7.38
CA ARG A 10 -15.35 -20.51 -7.28
C ARG A 10 -15.58 -20.04 -5.85
N GLN A 11 -16.37 -20.77 -5.07
CA GLN A 11 -16.66 -20.44 -3.67
C GLN A 11 -15.42 -20.67 -2.79
N THR A 12 -14.75 -21.81 -2.94
CA THR A 12 -13.52 -22.12 -2.22
C THR A 12 -12.43 -21.11 -2.55
N HIS A 13 -12.22 -20.80 -3.83
CA HIS A 13 -11.27 -19.76 -4.24
C HIS A 13 -11.59 -18.40 -3.59
N LYS A 14 -12.85 -17.97 -3.59
CA LYS A 14 -13.27 -16.72 -2.93
C LYS A 14 -13.01 -16.73 -1.42
N GLN A 15 -13.22 -17.85 -0.74
CA GLN A 15 -12.99 -17.97 0.70
C GLN A 15 -11.49 -17.93 1.02
N THR A 16 -10.69 -18.77 0.36
CA THR A 16 -9.23 -18.80 0.52
C THR A 16 -8.61 -17.41 0.30
N THR A 17 -9.13 -16.66 -0.68
CA THR A 17 -8.71 -15.28 -0.93
C THR A 17 -9.02 -14.32 0.22
N ARG A 18 -10.20 -14.42 0.85
CA ARG A 18 -10.58 -13.59 2.00
C ARG A 18 -9.74 -13.90 3.22
N ASP A 19 -9.47 -15.19 3.44
CA ASP A 19 -8.64 -15.66 4.55
C ASP A 19 -7.20 -15.15 4.39
N LEU A 20 -6.66 -15.17 3.16
CA LEU A 20 -5.33 -14.62 2.86
C LEU A 20 -5.23 -13.11 3.13
N ASN A 21 -6.25 -12.34 2.73
CA ASN A 21 -6.30 -10.90 3.00
C ASN A 21 -6.30 -10.63 4.51
N THR A 22 -7.12 -11.37 5.26
CA THR A 22 -7.18 -11.27 6.73
C THR A 22 -5.85 -11.59 7.37
N LEU A 23 -5.18 -12.65 6.91
CA LEU A 23 -3.88 -13.05 7.43
C LEU A 23 -2.79 -12.01 7.13
N ASN A 24 -2.73 -11.51 5.89
CA ASN A 24 -1.79 -10.46 5.49
C ASN A 24 -1.98 -9.20 6.34
N ARG A 25 -3.23 -8.85 6.65
CA ARG A 25 -3.59 -7.72 7.50
C ARG A 25 -3.05 -7.88 8.92
N GLU A 26 -3.22 -9.05 9.52
CA GLU A 26 -2.73 -9.35 10.87
C GLU A 26 -1.20 -9.38 10.94
N MET A 27 -0.54 -9.94 9.92
CA MET A 27 0.91 -9.93 9.81
C MET A 27 1.45 -8.50 9.70
N ALA A 28 0.85 -7.66 8.84
CA ALA A 28 1.23 -6.26 8.68
C ALA A 28 1.15 -5.49 10.01
N LEU A 29 0.11 -5.71 10.81
CA LEU A 29 -0.02 -5.08 12.14
C LEU A 29 1.10 -5.48 13.09
N LYS A 30 1.51 -6.76 13.07
CA LYS A 30 2.66 -7.25 13.87
C LYS A 30 3.97 -6.65 13.40
N MET A 31 4.18 -6.56 12.08
CA MET A 31 5.40 -5.97 11.49
C MET A 31 5.51 -4.48 11.82
N ILE A 32 4.40 -3.73 11.79
CA ILE A 32 4.35 -2.33 12.26
C ILE A 32 4.82 -2.22 13.71
N MET A 33 4.33 -3.10 14.58
CA MET A 33 4.68 -3.08 16.00
C MET A 33 6.17 -3.35 16.20
N LEU A 34 6.73 -4.35 15.52
CA LEU A 34 8.14 -4.70 15.63
C LEU A 34 9.06 -3.60 15.07
N ALA A 35 8.71 -3.01 13.93
CA ALA A 35 9.53 -1.96 13.34
C ALA A 35 9.59 -0.69 14.20
N CYS A 36 8.57 -0.40 15.01
CA CYS A 36 8.64 0.67 16.00
C CYS A 36 9.75 0.44 17.05
N ASP A 37 10.08 -0.82 17.35
CA ASP A 37 11.10 -1.18 18.33
C ASP A 37 12.48 -1.40 17.70
N THR A 38 12.55 -1.88 16.45
CA THR A 38 13.81 -2.30 15.81
C THR A 38 14.31 -1.38 14.69
N GLY A 39 13.44 -0.55 14.09
CA GLY A 39 13.75 0.21 12.88
C GLY A 39 13.84 -0.62 11.60
N ASP A 40 13.59 -1.93 11.66
CA ASP A 40 13.73 -2.81 10.49
C ASP A 40 12.61 -2.57 9.47
N THR A 41 13.00 -2.25 8.23
CA THR A 41 12.10 -1.88 7.14
C THR A 41 11.74 -3.06 6.25
N GLU A 42 12.53 -4.14 6.21
CA GLU A 42 12.27 -5.28 5.32
C GLU A 42 10.93 -5.98 5.60
N PRO A 43 10.57 -6.30 6.86
CA PRO A 43 9.25 -6.89 7.14
C PRO A 43 8.08 -5.97 6.76
N LEU A 44 8.26 -4.64 6.89
CA LEU A 44 7.24 -3.67 6.47
C LEU A 44 7.07 -3.65 4.95
N ILE A 45 8.19 -3.70 4.22
CA ILE A 45 8.21 -3.76 2.76
C ILE A 45 7.49 -5.01 2.27
N GLU A 46 7.76 -6.17 2.87
CA GLU A 46 7.07 -7.41 2.55
C GLU A 46 5.56 -7.32 2.80
N ALA A 47 5.14 -6.70 3.91
CA ALA A 47 3.73 -6.48 4.21
C ALA A 47 3.03 -5.63 3.14
N VAL A 48 3.66 -4.52 2.71
CA VAL A 48 3.12 -3.66 1.64
C VAL A 48 2.92 -4.47 0.37
N LEU A 49 3.92 -5.24 -0.04
CA LEU A 49 3.86 -6.06 -1.26
C LEU A 49 2.82 -7.18 -1.16
N ALA A 50 2.71 -7.85 -0.02
CA ALA A 50 1.75 -8.93 0.21
C ALA A 50 0.30 -8.44 0.17
N LEU A 51 0.01 -7.32 0.84
CA LEU A 51 -1.31 -6.70 0.79
C LEU A 51 -1.66 -6.24 -0.63
N ARG A 52 -0.70 -5.63 -1.32
CA ARG A 52 -0.90 -5.13 -2.68
C ARG A 52 -1.19 -6.21 -3.70
N LYS A 53 -0.58 -7.39 -3.58
CA LYS A 53 -0.90 -8.58 -4.41
C LYS A 53 -2.35 -9.03 -4.32
N THR A 54 -3.08 -8.60 -3.28
CA THR A 54 -4.50 -8.95 -3.09
C THR A 54 -5.46 -7.83 -3.47
N GLU A 55 -4.96 -6.67 -3.95
CA GLU A 55 -5.79 -5.50 -4.29
C GLU A 55 -6.76 -5.75 -5.45
N ASP A 56 -6.37 -6.57 -6.43
CA ASP A 56 -7.24 -6.93 -7.57
C ASP A 56 -8.53 -7.65 -7.13
N LEU A 57 -8.59 -8.09 -5.88
CA LEU A 57 -9.69 -8.84 -5.28
C LEU A 57 -10.63 -7.92 -4.49
N PHE A 58 -10.27 -6.63 -4.37
CA PHE A 58 -11.05 -5.67 -3.64
C PHE A 58 -12.28 -5.25 -4.43
N ASN A 59 -13.38 -5.03 -3.71
CA ASN A 59 -14.61 -4.48 -4.26
C ASN A 59 -15.27 -3.58 -3.22
N SER A 60 -16.07 -2.63 -3.70
CA SER A 60 -16.71 -1.61 -2.86
C SER A 60 -17.65 -2.14 -1.79
N HIS A 61 -18.10 -3.40 -1.88
CA HIS A 61 -19.09 -3.98 -0.97
C HIS A 61 -18.48 -4.88 0.11
N THR A 62 -17.30 -5.46 -0.13
CA THR A 62 -16.70 -6.43 0.81
C THR A 62 -15.28 -6.10 1.22
N THR A 63 -14.66 -5.06 0.67
CA THR A 63 -13.33 -4.64 1.12
C THR A 63 -13.47 -3.89 2.43
N PRO A 64 -12.83 -4.35 3.51
CA PRO A 64 -12.80 -3.61 4.77
C PRO A 64 -11.99 -2.33 4.61
N ILE A 65 -12.47 -1.21 5.17
CA ILE A 65 -11.73 0.06 5.20
C ILE A 65 -10.39 -0.07 5.95
N GLU A 66 -10.30 -1.02 6.87
CA GLU A 66 -9.11 -1.38 7.62
C GLU A 66 -7.91 -1.69 6.71
N ASN A 67 -8.13 -2.19 5.50
CA ASN A 67 -7.06 -2.42 4.54
C ASN A 67 -6.41 -1.10 4.09
N ALA A 68 -7.21 -0.04 3.91
CA ALA A 68 -6.69 1.29 3.62
C ALA A 68 -5.96 1.88 4.82
N HIS A 69 -6.49 1.69 6.04
CA HIS A 69 -5.84 2.13 7.28
C HIS A 69 -4.47 1.49 7.48
N ILE A 70 -4.35 0.20 7.20
CA ILE A 70 -3.09 -0.54 7.40
C ILE A 70 -2.06 -0.16 6.37
N GLN A 71 -2.44 -0.02 5.10
CA GLN A 71 -1.55 0.51 4.08
C GLN A 71 -1.08 1.93 4.41
N LYS A 72 -1.97 2.81 4.91
CA LYS A 72 -1.56 4.14 5.40
C LYS A 72 -0.55 4.02 6.54
N LYS A 73 -0.81 3.17 7.54
CA LYS A 73 0.05 3.04 8.72
C LYS A 73 1.43 2.45 8.38
N LEU A 74 1.50 1.48 7.47
CA LEU A 74 2.75 0.99 6.90
C LEU A 74 3.52 2.14 6.23
N GLY A 75 2.82 2.95 5.42
CA GLY A 75 3.40 4.14 4.79
C GLY A 75 3.93 5.17 5.80
N ASP A 76 3.21 5.41 6.90
CA ASP A 76 3.64 6.36 7.95
C ASP A 76 4.93 5.89 8.64
N VAL A 77 5.03 4.59 8.96
CA VAL A 77 6.21 4.01 9.62
C VAL A 77 7.41 4.02 8.66
N LEU A 78 7.22 3.57 7.42
CA LEU A 78 8.26 3.57 6.39
C LEU A 78 8.73 4.98 6.05
N LEU A 79 7.82 5.95 5.99
CA LEU A 79 8.17 7.35 5.79
C LEU A 79 9.04 7.85 6.95
N SER A 80 8.64 7.59 8.19
CA SER A 80 9.39 8.01 9.38
C SER A 80 10.81 7.44 9.39
N ILE A 81 10.96 6.12 9.18
CA ILE A 81 12.28 5.47 9.17
C ILE A 81 13.11 5.98 7.98
N GLY A 82 12.53 6.01 6.78
CA GLY A 82 13.21 6.47 5.57
C GLY A 82 13.70 7.90 5.67
N THR A 83 12.95 8.80 6.33
CA THR A 83 13.43 10.17 6.57
C THR A 83 14.53 10.26 7.62
N ASN A 84 14.50 9.42 8.65
CA ASN A 84 15.47 9.46 9.74
C ASN A 84 16.81 8.84 9.33
N GLU A 85 16.76 7.75 8.57
CA GLU A 85 17.95 6.96 8.20
C GLU A 85 18.42 7.21 6.75
N VAL A 86 17.71 8.09 6.02
CA VAL A 86 17.96 8.37 4.59
C VAL A 86 17.84 7.08 3.76
N ASP A 87 16.95 6.18 4.17
CA ASP A 87 16.65 4.93 3.48
C ASP A 87 15.66 5.18 2.33
N MET A 88 16.20 5.30 1.12
CA MET A 88 15.41 5.49 -0.10
C MET A 88 14.47 4.31 -0.39
N ARG A 89 14.84 3.06 -0.04
CA ARG A 89 13.95 1.92 -0.26
C ARG A 89 12.73 2.02 0.65
N ALA A 90 12.89 2.45 1.90
CA ALA A 90 11.77 2.70 2.79
C ALA A 90 10.83 3.81 2.24
N LEU A 91 11.39 4.91 1.72
CA LEU A 91 10.61 6.00 1.13
C LEU A 91 9.82 5.55 -0.12
N GLU A 92 10.43 4.76 -1.00
CA GLU A 92 9.74 4.19 -2.18
C GLU A 92 8.57 3.30 -1.78
N HIS A 93 8.74 2.46 -0.74
CA HIS A 93 7.67 1.58 -0.29
C HIS A 93 6.60 2.33 0.53
N ALA A 94 6.93 3.45 1.18
CA ALA A 94 5.95 4.36 1.74
C ALA A 94 5.04 4.95 0.64
N ILE A 95 5.63 5.39 -0.48
CA ILE A 95 4.89 5.88 -1.66
C ILE A 95 3.94 4.79 -2.18
N LEU A 96 4.42 3.53 -2.30
CA LEU A 96 3.58 2.40 -2.73
C LEU A 96 2.41 2.17 -1.77
N ALA A 97 2.66 2.15 -0.45
CA ALA A 97 1.64 1.94 0.56
C ALA A 97 0.57 3.04 0.55
N TYR A 98 0.97 4.31 0.41
CA TYR A 98 0.02 5.41 0.29
C TYR A 98 -0.80 5.36 -1.00
N ARG A 99 -0.20 4.96 -2.13
CA ARG A 99 -0.96 4.74 -3.38
C ARG A 99 -2.02 3.67 -3.20
N SER A 100 -1.68 2.54 -2.58
CA SER A 100 -2.62 1.47 -2.23
C SER A 100 -3.77 1.98 -1.36
N ALA A 101 -3.47 2.74 -0.29
CA ALA A 101 -4.50 3.33 0.56
C ALA A 101 -5.42 4.33 -0.19
N ILE A 102 -4.87 5.11 -1.14
CA ILE A 102 -5.66 6.00 -2.02
C ILE A 102 -6.56 5.17 -2.95
N THR A 103 -6.06 4.09 -3.54
CA THR A 103 -6.85 3.20 -4.40
C THR A 103 -8.03 2.61 -3.65
N ILE A 104 -7.78 2.05 -2.46
CA ILE A 104 -8.83 1.42 -1.63
C ILE A 104 -9.86 2.46 -1.19
N SER A 105 -9.43 3.61 -0.67
CA SER A 105 -10.35 4.66 -0.22
C SER A 105 -11.13 5.32 -1.37
N SER A 106 -10.57 5.34 -2.58
CA SER A 106 -11.30 5.75 -3.78
C SER A 106 -12.40 4.75 -4.13
N LEU A 107 -12.09 3.46 -4.09
CA LEU A 107 -13.05 2.37 -4.33
C LEU A 107 -14.21 2.38 -3.33
N LEU A 108 -13.92 2.71 -2.06
CA LEU A 108 -14.92 2.76 -0.98
C LEU A 108 -15.69 4.08 -0.92
N GLY A 109 -15.28 5.12 -1.65
CA GLY A 109 -15.90 6.45 -1.58
C GLY A 109 -15.50 7.29 -0.36
N GLU A 110 -14.46 6.88 0.37
CA GLU A 110 -13.98 7.51 1.62
C GLU A 110 -13.15 8.78 1.33
N MET A 111 -13.83 9.90 1.07
CA MET A 111 -13.19 11.14 0.62
C MET A 111 -12.24 11.77 1.65
N ASP A 112 -12.68 11.92 2.89
CA ASP A 112 -11.88 12.59 3.93
C ASP A 112 -10.60 11.82 4.24
N PHE A 113 -10.72 10.49 4.36
CA PHE A 113 -9.57 9.62 4.55
C PHE A 113 -8.61 9.68 3.35
N ARG A 114 -9.15 9.64 2.12
CA ARG A 114 -8.35 9.72 0.90
C ARG A 114 -7.54 11.03 0.82
N GLU A 115 -8.12 12.16 1.21
CA GLU A 115 -7.41 13.45 1.23
C GLU A 115 -6.31 13.49 2.29
N ASP A 116 -6.54 12.90 3.47
CA ASP A 116 -5.49 12.73 4.48
C ASP A 116 -4.30 11.92 3.93
N VAL A 117 -4.58 10.78 3.30
CA VAL A 117 -3.54 9.94 2.69
C VAL A 117 -2.82 10.66 1.54
N ARG A 118 -3.52 11.46 0.72
CA ARG A 118 -2.90 12.24 -0.37
C ARG A 118 -1.86 13.24 0.13
N LYS A 119 -2.08 13.84 1.30
CA LYS A 119 -1.08 14.75 1.91
C LYS A 119 0.20 13.98 2.27
N LYS A 120 0.04 12.81 2.88
CA LYS A 120 1.16 11.91 3.24
C LYS A 120 1.91 11.39 2.02
N TYR A 121 1.18 11.01 0.97
CA TYR A 121 1.74 10.60 -0.31
C TYR A 121 2.64 11.69 -0.92
N LYS A 122 2.17 12.94 -0.95
CA LYS A 122 2.97 14.09 -1.45
C LYS A 122 4.22 14.31 -0.60
N LEU A 123 4.10 14.21 0.72
CA LEU A 123 5.27 14.31 1.61
C LEU A 123 6.30 13.22 1.30
N ALA A 124 5.86 11.98 1.09
CA ALA A 124 6.75 10.87 0.76
C ALA A 124 7.47 11.08 -0.60
N LEU A 125 6.76 11.55 -1.63
CA LEU A 125 7.38 11.93 -2.91
C LEU A 125 8.47 13.00 -2.73
N LYS A 126 8.17 14.03 -1.94
CA LYS A 126 9.14 15.10 -1.64
C LYS A 126 10.37 14.57 -0.91
N CYS A 127 10.18 13.71 0.11
CA CYS A 127 11.28 13.10 0.84
C CYS A 127 12.14 12.18 -0.05
N ALA A 128 11.53 11.49 -1.02
CA ALA A 128 12.22 10.66 -2.00
C ALA A 128 12.87 11.45 -3.14
N GLY A 129 12.69 12.78 -3.19
CA GLY A 129 13.17 13.61 -4.30
C GLY A 129 12.43 13.39 -5.63
N GLN A 130 11.22 12.83 -5.58
CA GLN A 130 10.35 12.51 -6.73
C GLN A 130 9.24 13.56 -6.94
N ASP A 131 9.36 14.74 -6.33
CA ASP A 131 8.42 15.84 -6.53
C ASP A 131 8.85 16.60 -7.80
N ASP A 132 8.08 16.48 -8.88
CA ASP A 132 8.33 17.12 -10.17
C ASP A 132 8.38 18.65 -10.00
N GLY A 133 9.61 19.15 -9.89
CA GLY A 133 9.97 20.56 -9.97
C GLY A 133 11.24 20.80 -10.80
N GLN A 134 11.79 19.79 -11.48
CA GLN A 134 12.75 20.03 -12.55
C GLN A 134 11.99 20.09 -13.87
N PRO A 135 11.95 21.23 -14.58
CA PRO A 135 11.63 21.19 -15.99
C PRO A 135 12.64 20.24 -16.62
N THR A 136 12.16 19.21 -17.30
CA THR A 136 12.98 18.48 -18.25
C THR A 136 13.51 19.54 -19.21
N VAL A 137 14.75 19.98 -18.99
CA VAL A 137 15.48 20.78 -19.96
C VAL A 137 15.62 19.84 -21.15
N SER A 138 14.68 19.99 -22.07
CA SER A 138 14.70 19.38 -23.37
C SER A 138 15.94 19.96 -24.05
N LEU A 139 17.07 19.26 -23.91
CA LEU A 139 18.24 19.39 -24.75
C LEU A 139 17.83 18.90 -26.15
N MET A 140 17.09 19.76 -26.84
CA MET A 140 16.75 19.58 -28.24
C MET A 140 17.01 20.92 -28.91
N GLY A 141 18.15 21.01 -29.60
CA GLY A 141 18.50 22.15 -30.45
C GLY A 141 19.91 22.70 -30.29
N ALA A 142 20.93 21.85 -30.26
CA ALA A 142 22.27 22.25 -30.69
C ALA A 142 22.62 21.47 -31.96
N ALA A 143 22.28 22.04 -33.11
CA ALA A 143 22.88 21.79 -34.42
C ALA A 143 22.52 22.97 -35.33
#